data_AF-A0A1W9ICB8-F1
#
_entry.id   AF-A0A1W9ICB8-F1
#
_cell.length_a   1.000
_cell.length_b   1.000
_cell.length_c   1.000
_cell.angle_alpha   90.00
_cell.angle_beta   90.00
_cell.angle_gamma   90.00
#
_symmetry.space_group_name_H-M   'P 1'
#
loop_
_entity.id
_entity.type
_entity.pdbx_description
1 polymer ?
#
loop_
_entity_poly.entity_id
_entity_poly.type
_entity_poly.pdbx_seq_one_letter_code
_entity_poly.pdbx_strand_id
1 'polypeptide(L)' 'MTTTSLDPLILDFLEWIAREPRSHADVMETWRTSCPRLTVWEDATERGFVMRRAVPGEPLRVDLTPEGRAFLETRH' A
#
# COMPACT_ATOMS: atom_id res chain seq x y z
N MET A 1 -22.75 -2.54 -9.55
CA MET A 1 -21.44 -1.94 -9.23
C MET A 1 -20.50 -3.09 -8.95
N THR A 2 -19.63 -3.43 -9.90
CA THR A 2 -18.80 -4.64 -9.84
C THR A 2 -17.58 -4.37 -8.98
N THR A 3 -17.68 -4.63 -7.68
CA THR A 3 -16.52 -4.76 -6.78
C THR A 3 -15.82 -6.07 -7.13
N THR A 4 -15.21 -6.13 -8.31
CA THR A 4 -14.27 -7.21 -8.66
C THR A 4 -13.08 -7.03 -7.72
N SER A 5 -12.81 -8.05 -6.92
CA SER A 5 -11.83 -8.01 -5.82
C SER A 5 -10.57 -7.21 -6.17
N LEU A 6 -10.27 -6.19 -5.35
CA LEU A 6 -9.06 -5.36 -5.47
C LEU A 6 -7.79 -6.11 -5.02
N ASP A 7 -7.90 -7.36 -4.57
CA ASP A 7 -6.78 -8.13 -4.02
C ASP A 7 -5.55 -8.16 -4.96
N PRO A 8 -5.68 -8.34 -6.29
CA PRO A 8 -4.51 -8.29 -7.17
C PRO A 8 -3.82 -6.91 -7.17
N LEU A 9 -4.59 -5.81 -7.16
CA LEU A 9 -4.05 -4.45 -7.09
C LEU A 9 -3.45 -4.12 -5.73
N ILE A 10 -4.05 -4.64 -4.65
CA ILE A 10 -3.48 -4.56 -3.30
C ILE A 10 -2.15 -5.31 -3.28
N LEU A 11 -2.06 -6.51 -3.85
CA LEU A 11 -0.81 -7.25 -3.94
C LEU A 11 0.26 -6.51 -4.75
N ASP A 12 -0.08 -5.92 -5.91
CA ASP A 12 0.85 -5.08 -6.68
C ASP A 12 1.30 -3.85 -5.87
N PHE A 13 0.40 -3.23 -5.10
CA PHE A 13 0.73 -2.13 -4.21
C PHE A 13 1.70 -2.55 -3.10
N LEU A 14 1.41 -3.67 -2.42
CA LEU A 14 2.28 -4.18 -1.35
C LEU A 14 3.65 -4.61 -1.89
N GLU A 15 3.70 -5.25 -3.06
CA GLU A 15 4.96 -5.60 -3.72
C GLU A 15 5.78 -4.34 -4.03
N TRP A 16 5.12 -3.29 -4.51
CA TRP A 16 5.77 -2.02 -4.81
C TRP A 16 6.37 -1.36 -3.55
N ILE A 17 5.67 -1.39 -2.40
CA ILE A 17 6.20 -0.92 -1.11
C ILE A 17 7.31 -1.85 -0.57
N ALA A 18 7.20 -3.16 -0.79
CA ALA A 18 8.20 -4.14 -0.32
C ALA A 18 9.57 -3.96 -0.97
N ARG A 19 9.60 -3.51 -2.24
CA ARG A 19 10.83 -3.29 -3.01
C ARG A 19 11.71 -2.20 -2.40
N GLU A 20 11.11 -1.14 -1.88
CA GLU A 20 11.85 0.00 -1.33
C GLU A 20 10.95 0.84 -0.41
N PRO A 21 11.43 1.30 0.76
CA PRO A 21 10.67 2.20 1.63
C PRO A 21 10.28 3.48 0.89
N ARG A 22 8.96 3.74 0.77
CA ARG A 22 8.43 4.91 0.04
C ARG A 22 7.91 5.98 0.98
N SER A 23 7.99 7.24 0.55
CA SER A 23 7.33 8.32 1.27
C SER A 23 5.83 8.29 1.02
N HIS A 24 5.03 8.78 1.97
CA HIS A 24 3.59 8.92 1.80
C HIS A 24 3.24 9.79 0.59
N ALA A 25 4.06 10.81 0.29
CA ALA A 25 3.89 11.65 -0.89
C ALA A 25 4.02 10.84 -2.20
N ASP A 26 5.04 9.98 -2.31
CA ASP A 26 5.24 9.13 -3.50
C ASP A 26 4.11 8.11 -3.67
N VAL A 27 3.63 7.54 -2.56
CA VAL A 27 2.46 6.64 -2.56
C VAL A 27 1.26 7.38 -3.14
N MET A 28 0.97 8.58 -2.63
CA MET A 28 -0.14 9.37 -3.13
C MET A 28 0.09 9.76 -4.58
N GLU A 29 1.25 10.24 -5.00
CA GLU A 29 1.49 10.65 -6.39
C GLU A 29 1.28 9.50 -7.39
N THR A 30 1.83 8.31 -7.07
CA THR A 30 1.80 7.13 -7.93
C THR A 30 0.41 6.49 -7.99
N TRP A 31 -0.26 6.36 -6.85
CA TRP A 31 -1.52 5.61 -6.76
C TRP A 31 -2.78 6.48 -6.81
N ARG A 32 -2.68 7.81 -6.58
CA ARG A 32 -3.82 8.76 -6.66
C ARG A 32 -4.18 9.15 -8.09
N THR A 33 -3.19 9.31 -8.97
CA THR A 33 -3.39 9.86 -10.34
C THR A 33 -4.15 8.92 -11.26
N SER A 34 -4.28 7.65 -10.88
CA SER A 34 -4.81 6.64 -11.78
C SER A 34 -6.36 6.57 -11.81
N CYS A 35 -7.13 7.28 -10.97
CA CYS A 35 -8.63 7.20 -10.94
C CYS A 35 -9.15 5.78 -10.55
N PRO A 36 -10.40 5.56 -10.13
CA PRO A 36 -10.92 5.57 -8.73
C PRO A 36 -10.08 4.86 -7.62
N ARG A 37 -8.82 4.51 -7.91
CA ARG A 37 -7.84 3.74 -7.12
C ARG A 37 -7.42 4.29 -5.74
N LEU A 38 -8.09 5.33 -5.22
CA LEU A 38 -7.91 5.70 -3.82
C LEU A 38 -8.24 4.51 -2.89
N THR A 39 -9.11 3.61 -3.35
CA THR A 39 -9.45 2.37 -2.68
C THR A 39 -8.26 1.46 -2.39
N VAL A 40 -7.21 1.38 -3.22
CA VAL A 40 -6.10 0.43 -2.93
C VAL A 40 -5.32 0.83 -1.68
N TRP A 41 -5.02 2.13 -1.55
CA TRP A 41 -4.36 2.67 -0.36
C TRP A 41 -5.27 2.60 0.86
N GLU A 42 -6.55 2.96 0.68
CA GLU A 42 -7.56 2.91 1.74
C GLU A 42 -7.77 1.47 2.22
N ASP A 43 -8.09 0.52 1.34
CA ASP A 43 -8.22 -0.91 1.63
C ASP A 43 -6.96 -1.47 2.29
N ALA A 44 -5.76 -1.18 1.76
CA ALA A 44 -4.52 -1.69 2.36
C ALA A 44 -4.30 -1.12 3.77
N THR A 45 -4.69 0.13 4.01
CA THR A 45 -4.62 0.76 5.34
C THR A 45 -5.69 0.19 6.28
N GLU A 46 -6.95 0.06 5.81
CA GLU A 46 -8.09 -0.47 6.56
C GLU A 46 -7.90 -1.95 6.94
N ARG A 47 -7.31 -2.74 6.05
CA ARG A 47 -6.94 -4.14 6.30
C ARG A 47 -5.66 -4.27 7.15
N GLY A 48 -4.99 -3.17 7.45
CA GLY A 48 -3.79 -3.16 8.29
C GLY A 48 -2.55 -3.77 7.61
N PHE A 49 -2.47 -3.77 6.28
CA PHE A 49 -1.32 -4.30 5.53
C PHE A 49 -0.15 -3.31 5.46
N VAL A 50 -0.42 -2.03 5.66
CA VAL A 50 0.58 -0.97 5.63
C VAL A 50 0.52 -0.12 6.89
N MET A 51 1.67 0.41 7.30
CA MET A 51 1.80 1.33 8.41
C MET A 51 2.56 2.58 7.98
N ARG A 52 2.23 3.70 8.61
CA ARG A 52 2.95 4.96 8.42
C ARG A 52 3.95 5.14 9.54
N ARG A 53 5.23 5.26 9.20
CA ARG A 53 6.31 5.49 10.15
C ARG A 53 6.77 6.94 10.06
N ALA A 54 6.57 7.68 11.14
CA ALA A 54 7.15 9.01 11.30
C ALA A 54 8.49 8.88 12.02
N VAL A 55 9.58 9.32 11.36
CA VAL A 55 10.91 9.42 11.97
C VAL A 55 11.26 10.91 12.08
N PRO A 56 11.70 11.40 13.26
CA PRO A 56 12.09 12.81 13.41
C PRO A 56 13.17 13.20 12.40
N GLY A 57 12.90 14.25 11.61
CA GLY A 57 13.81 14.74 10.58
C GLY A 57 13.70 14.05 9.21
N GLU A 58 12.80 13.08 9.04
CA GLU A 58 12.55 12.39 7.78
C GLU A 58 11.10 12.55 7.31
N PRO A 59 10.83 12.45 5.99
CA PRO A 59 9.46 12.42 5.48
C PRO A 59 8.71 11.19 5.99
N LEU A 60 7.38 11.32 6.11
CA LEU A 60 6.50 10.23 6.53
C LEU A 60 6.69 9.03 5.58
N ARG A 61 7.15 7.90 6.12
CA ARG A 61 7.36 6.68 5.34
C ARG A 61 6.18 5.73 5.45
N VAL A 62 6.00 4.94 4.40
CA VAL A 62 5.04 3.85 4.34
C VAL A 62 5.82 2.54 4.30
N ASP A 63 5.51 1.65 5.24
CA ASP A 63 6.14 0.34 5.39
C ASP A 63 5.06 -0.75 5.43
N LEU A 64 5.43 -1.99 5.06
CA LEU A 64 4.56 -3.16 5.24
C LEU A 64 4.53 -3.61 6.70
N THR A 65 3.33 -3.90 7.20
CA THR A 65 3.11 -4.62 8.45
C THR A 65 3.42 -6.12 8.29
N PRO A 66 3.54 -6.89 9.38
CA PRO A 66 3.64 -8.35 9.30
C PRO A 66 2.48 -8.98 8.51
N GLU A 67 1.26 -8.48 8.71
CA GLU A 67 0.05 -8.94 8.02
C GLU A 67 0.11 -8.66 6.52
N GLY A 68 0.58 -7.47 6.13
CA GLY A 68 0.76 -7.13 4.72
C GLY A 68 1.81 -7.99 4.03
N ARG A 69 2.89 -8.35 4.73
CA ARG A 69 3.90 -9.27 4.21
C ARG A 69 3.33 -10.67 4.03
N ALA A 70 2.62 -11.19 5.03
CA ALA A 70 1.97 -12.50 4.94
C ALA A 70 0.92 -12.55 3.80
N PHE A 71 0.17 -11.47 3.59
CA PHE A 71 -0.76 -11.37 2.47
C PHE A 71 -0.04 -11.35 1.14
N LEU A 72 1.07 -10.60 1.03
CA LEU A 72 1.90 -10.58 -0.18
C LEU A 72 2.46 -11.96 -0.55
N GLU A 73 2.81 -12.78 0.45
CA GLU A 73 3.30 -14.16 0.24
C GLU A 73 2.24 -15.09 -0.36
N THR A 74 0.95 -14.76 -0.27
CA THR A 74 -0.14 -15.57 -0.90
C THR A 74 -0.18 -15.48 -2.43
N ARG A 75 0.58 -14.54 -3.01
CA ARG A 75 0.70 -14.35 -4.47
C ARG A 75 1.62 -15.39 -5.14
N HIS A 76 2.30 -16.24 -4.37
CA HIS A 76 3.29 -17.22 -4.84
C HIS A 76 2.77 -18.65 -4.94
#